data_AF-L5LW67-F1
#
_entry.id   AF-L5LW67-F1
#
_cell.length_a   1.000
_cell.length_b   1.000
_cell.length_c   1.000
_cell.angle_alpha   90.00
_cell.angle_beta   90.00
_cell.angle_gamma   90.00
#
_symmetry.space_group_name_H-M   'P 1'
#
loop_
_entity.id
_entity.type
_entity.pdbx_description
1 polymer ?
#
loop_
_entity_poly.entity_id
_entity_poly.type
_entity_poly.pdbx_seq_one_letter_code
_entity_poly.pdbx_strand_id
1 'polypeptide(L)'
;MLTEQLWKLTIEVQEARHDRDNEDVKKAVNEYDDIPETYILAMVACYPGNGTGYVRHVDNPNGDGRCITCIYYLNKNWDSKLHGGVLRIFPEGKSFVADVEPIFDRLLFFWSDRRNPHEVQPSYATRYAMTVWYFDADERAEAKKKFRNLTRKTESALTED
;
A
#
# COMPACT_ATOMS: atom_id res chain seq x y z
N MET A 1 -20.14 -13.76 -6.19
CA MET A 1 -19.65 -12.36 -6.29
C MET A 1 -18.13 -12.39 -6.25
N LEU A 2 -17.47 -11.41 -6.88
CA LEU A 2 -16.00 -11.31 -6.97
C LEU A 2 -15.30 -11.43 -5.59
N THR A 3 -15.95 -10.95 -4.53
CA THR A 3 -15.47 -11.04 -3.13
C THR A 3 -15.38 -12.47 -2.60
N GLU A 4 -16.33 -13.34 -2.93
CA GLU A 4 -16.30 -14.77 -2.57
C GLU A 4 -15.18 -15.51 -3.32
N GLN A 5 -14.92 -15.12 -4.58
CA GLN A 5 -13.85 -15.72 -5.38
C GLN A 5 -12.48 -15.30 -4.86
N LEU A 6 -12.30 -14.02 -4.51
CA LEU A 6 -11.06 -13.51 -3.91
C LEU A 6 -10.80 -14.07 -2.51
N TRP A 7 -11.86 -14.24 -1.69
CA TRP A 7 -11.76 -14.87 -0.38
C TRP A 7 -11.30 -16.32 -0.47
N LYS A 8 -11.91 -17.10 -1.37
CA LYS A 8 -11.50 -18.50 -1.63
C LYS A 8 -10.06 -18.60 -2.10
N LEU A 9 -9.64 -17.75 -3.04
CA LEU A 9 -8.26 -17.73 -3.52
C LEU A 9 -7.27 -17.39 -2.40
N THR A 10 -7.64 -16.48 -1.49
CA THR A 10 -6.80 -16.08 -0.35
C THR A 10 -6.60 -17.24 0.63
N ILE A 11 -7.67 -17.99 0.93
CA ILE A 11 -7.62 -19.20 1.76
C ILE A 11 -6.79 -20.29 1.07
N GLU A 12 -7.04 -20.57 -0.20
CA GLU A 12 -6.29 -21.57 -0.98
C GLU A 12 -4.79 -21.25 -1.01
N VAL A 13 -4.41 -19.97 -1.18
CA VAL A 13 -3.01 -19.52 -1.11
C VAL A 13 -2.44 -19.66 0.31
N GLN A 14 -3.22 -19.38 1.36
CA GLN A 14 -2.78 -19.55 2.76
C GLN A 14 -2.62 -21.02 3.16
N GLU A 15 -3.51 -21.89 2.70
CA GLU A 15 -3.46 -23.34 2.91
C GLU A 15 -2.30 -23.97 2.12
N ALA A 16 -2.11 -23.57 0.86
CA ALA A 16 -0.98 -23.98 0.03
C ALA A 16 0.38 -23.60 0.66
N ARG A 17 0.47 -22.46 1.35
CA ARG A 17 1.68 -22.06 2.10
C ARG A 17 2.04 -22.99 3.27
N HIS A 18 1.11 -23.81 3.74
CA HIS A 18 1.34 -24.80 4.81
C HIS A 18 1.72 -26.19 4.28
N ASP A 19 1.47 -26.50 3.01
CA ASP A 19 1.90 -27.75 2.35
C ASP A 19 3.21 -27.53 1.58
N ARG A 20 4.29 -27.31 2.33
CA ARG A 20 5.60 -26.91 1.79
C ARG A 20 6.33 -27.99 0.98
N ASP A 21 5.82 -29.22 0.93
CA ASP A 21 6.49 -30.35 0.26
C ASP A 21 5.95 -30.64 -1.15
N ASN A 22 4.83 -30.03 -1.54
CA ASN A 22 4.26 -30.21 -2.87
C ASN A 22 4.94 -29.28 -3.90
N GLU A 23 5.61 -29.87 -4.89
CA GLU A 23 6.34 -29.13 -5.94
C GLU A 23 5.44 -28.25 -6.83
N ASP A 24 4.20 -28.68 -7.10
CA ASP A 24 3.25 -27.88 -7.87
C ASP A 24 2.79 -26.65 -7.07
N VAL A 25 2.65 -26.80 -5.74
CA VAL A 25 2.35 -25.70 -4.82
C VAL A 25 3.53 -24.73 -4.72
N LYS A 26 4.77 -25.23 -4.60
CA LYS A 26 5.97 -24.37 -4.63
C LYS A 26 6.06 -23.58 -5.92
N LYS A 27 5.80 -24.22 -7.06
CA LYS A 27 5.82 -23.55 -8.37
C LYS A 27 4.74 -22.47 -8.46
N ALA A 28 3.51 -22.76 -8.06
CA ALA A 28 2.42 -21.79 -8.07
C ALA A 28 2.67 -20.61 -7.11
N VAL A 29 3.23 -20.88 -5.92
CA VAL A 29 3.63 -19.84 -4.96
C VAL A 29 4.76 -19.00 -5.52
N ASN A 30 5.79 -19.60 -6.13
CA ASN A 30 6.89 -18.88 -6.76
C ASN A 30 6.41 -18.01 -7.94
N GLU A 31 5.57 -18.56 -8.83
CA GLU A 31 4.99 -17.78 -9.93
C GLU A 31 4.14 -16.61 -9.40
N TYR A 32 3.39 -16.81 -8.31
CA TYR A 32 2.64 -15.74 -7.66
C TYR A 32 3.55 -14.71 -6.96
N ASP A 33 4.64 -15.14 -6.34
CA ASP A 33 5.62 -14.27 -5.70
C ASP A 33 6.47 -13.50 -6.74
N ASP A 34 6.54 -13.99 -7.99
CA ASP A 34 7.11 -13.30 -9.16
C ASP A 34 6.15 -12.27 -9.78
N ILE A 35 4.83 -12.35 -9.53
CA ILE A 35 3.85 -11.36 -10.00
C ILE A 35 4.19 -9.94 -9.49
N PRO A 36 4.50 -9.71 -8.19
CA PRO A 36 4.99 -8.43 -7.70
C PRO A 36 6.29 -7.93 -8.34
N GLU A 37 7.08 -8.81 -8.98
CA GLU A 37 8.27 -8.39 -9.74
C GLU A 37 7.91 -7.83 -11.12
N THR A 38 6.75 -8.21 -11.66
CA THR A 38 6.31 -7.88 -13.02
C THR A 38 5.17 -6.86 -13.06
N TYR A 39 4.32 -6.84 -12.03
CA TYR A 39 3.10 -6.03 -11.97
C TYR A 39 3.02 -5.21 -10.68
N ILE A 40 2.60 -3.95 -10.82
CA ILE A 40 2.30 -3.11 -9.66
C ILE A 40 0.87 -3.43 -9.19
N LEU A 41 0.75 -4.00 -7.99
CA LEU A 41 -0.55 -4.28 -7.39
C LEU A 41 -1.23 -2.99 -6.91
N ALA A 42 -2.55 -2.89 -7.09
CA ALA A 42 -3.35 -1.80 -6.56
C ALA A 42 -3.86 -2.14 -5.15
N MET A 43 -3.63 -1.25 -4.19
CA MET A 43 -4.25 -1.31 -2.88
C MET A 43 -5.64 -0.68 -2.94
N VAL A 44 -6.69 -1.46 -2.70
CA VAL A 44 -8.06 -0.94 -2.56
C VAL A 44 -8.33 -0.70 -1.07
N ALA A 45 -8.66 0.54 -0.71
CA ALA A 45 -8.94 0.93 0.66
C ALA A 45 -10.41 1.33 0.83
N CYS A 46 -11.00 0.90 1.94
CA CYS A 46 -12.33 1.29 2.41
C CYS A 46 -12.22 1.79 3.84
N TYR A 47 -12.55 3.07 4.06
CA TYR A 47 -12.75 3.61 5.40
C TYR A 47 -14.27 3.64 5.65
N PRO A 48 -14.81 2.85 6.60
CA PRO A 48 -16.25 2.65 6.73
C PRO A 48 -17.00 3.83 7.37
N GLY A 49 -16.37 4.98 7.55
CA GLY A 49 -16.93 6.13 8.28
C GLY A 49 -16.66 6.05 9.79
N ASN A 50 -17.60 6.54 10.61
CA ASN A 50 -17.51 6.54 12.08
C ASN A 50 -16.24 7.18 12.68
N GLY A 51 -15.71 8.20 12.02
CA GLY A 51 -14.49 8.87 12.42
C GLY A 51 -13.20 8.12 12.09
N THR A 52 -13.27 7.02 11.32
CA THR A 52 -12.07 6.32 10.85
C THR A 52 -11.26 7.20 9.90
N GLY A 53 -9.94 7.15 10.05
CA GLY A 53 -8.98 7.91 9.26
C GLY A 53 -7.62 7.24 9.33
N TYR A 54 -6.57 7.96 8.96
CA TYR A 54 -5.21 7.46 9.02
C TYR A 54 -4.27 8.54 9.51
N VAL A 55 -3.48 8.18 10.53
CA VAL A 55 -2.57 9.10 11.21
C VAL A 55 -1.52 9.65 10.26
N ARG A 56 -0.93 10.79 10.62
CA ARG A 56 0.14 11.40 9.85
C ARG A 56 1.32 10.45 9.70
N HIS A 57 1.75 10.25 8.45
CA HIS A 57 2.85 9.36 8.11
C HIS A 57 3.55 9.81 6.82
N VAL A 58 4.60 9.09 6.46
CA VAL A 58 5.31 9.18 5.18
C VAL A 58 5.20 7.80 4.55
N ASP A 59 4.87 7.72 3.25
CA ASP A 59 4.70 6.44 2.57
C ASP A 59 6.02 5.67 2.54
N ASN A 60 7.09 6.31 2.07
CA ASN A 60 8.44 5.74 1.99
C ASN A 60 9.42 6.50 2.90
N PRO A 61 9.45 6.21 4.21
CA PRO A 61 10.31 6.93 5.15
C PRO A 61 11.78 6.51 5.10
N ASN A 62 12.07 5.31 4.58
CA ASN A 62 13.34 4.60 4.75
C ASN A 62 13.98 4.10 3.43
N GLY A 63 13.42 4.46 2.28
CA GLY A 63 13.94 4.08 0.97
C GLY A 63 13.65 2.63 0.59
N ASP A 64 12.37 2.25 0.54
CA ASP A 64 11.94 0.90 0.10
C ASP A 64 11.70 0.76 -1.41
N GLY A 65 11.98 1.84 -2.16
CA GLY A 65 11.87 1.95 -3.60
C GLY A 65 10.64 2.74 -4.07
N ARG A 66 9.61 2.95 -3.24
CA ARG A 66 8.40 3.69 -3.66
C ARG A 66 8.73 5.16 -3.86
N CYS A 67 8.55 5.68 -5.07
CA CYS A 67 8.90 7.07 -5.41
C CYS A 67 7.69 7.96 -5.64
N ILE A 68 6.62 7.45 -6.27
CA ILE A 68 5.39 8.17 -6.54
C ILE A 68 4.21 7.41 -5.96
N THR A 69 3.40 8.10 -5.15
CA THR A 69 2.10 7.63 -4.70
C THR A 69 1.04 8.15 -5.66
N CYS A 70 0.24 7.25 -6.22
CA CYS A 70 -0.87 7.53 -7.11
C CYS A 70 -2.16 7.08 -6.43
N ILE A 71 -3.11 8.00 -6.22
CA ILE A 71 -4.40 7.71 -5.59
C ILE A 71 -5.53 8.06 -6.55
N TYR A 72 -6.46 7.12 -6.72
CA TYR A 72 -7.70 7.33 -7.47
C TYR A 72 -8.91 7.25 -6.53
N TYR A 73 -9.75 8.27 -6.54
CA TYR A 73 -10.90 8.40 -5.64
C TYR A 73 -12.22 8.01 -6.31
N LEU A 74 -13.08 7.32 -5.54
CA LEU A 74 -14.28 6.66 -6.05
C LEU A 74 -15.59 7.19 -5.42
N ASN A 75 -15.57 8.34 -4.75
CA ASN A 75 -16.66 8.79 -3.89
C ASN A 75 -17.56 9.83 -4.59
N LYS A 76 -18.67 9.35 -5.16
CA LYS A 76 -19.66 10.23 -5.83
C LYS A 76 -20.36 11.12 -4.81
N ASN A 77 -20.62 12.37 -5.20
CA ASN A 77 -21.35 13.35 -4.38
C ASN A 77 -20.73 13.57 -2.98
N TRP A 78 -19.40 13.51 -2.89
CA TRP A 78 -18.70 13.71 -1.64
C TRP A 78 -18.71 15.20 -1.23
N ASP A 79 -19.30 15.49 -0.07
CA ASP A 79 -19.16 16.80 0.60
C ASP A 79 -18.20 16.65 1.79
N SER A 80 -17.02 17.26 1.69
CA SER A 80 -15.98 17.21 2.72
C SER A 80 -16.40 17.85 4.04
N LYS A 81 -17.33 18.83 4.02
CA LYS A 81 -17.81 19.50 5.23
C LYS A 81 -18.74 18.61 6.05
N LEU A 82 -19.47 17.72 5.38
CA LEU A 82 -20.39 16.77 6.02
C LEU A 82 -19.71 15.42 6.30
N HIS A 83 -18.96 14.90 5.31
CA HIS A 83 -18.41 13.54 5.35
C HIS A 83 -16.97 13.47 5.85
N GLY A 84 -16.26 14.61 5.96
CA GLY A 84 -14.83 14.63 6.32
C GLY A 84 -13.96 13.92 5.29
N GLY A 85 -13.02 13.08 5.75
CA GLY A 85 -12.22 12.17 4.92
C GLY A 85 -11.19 12.84 4.00
N VAL A 86 -10.88 14.12 4.24
CA VAL A 86 -9.90 14.91 3.50
C VAL A 86 -8.51 14.30 3.67
N LEU A 87 -7.78 14.16 2.55
CA LEU A 87 -6.34 13.90 2.61
C LEU A 87 -5.63 15.23 2.84
N ARG A 88 -4.91 15.35 3.95
CA ARG A 88 -4.11 16.53 4.28
C ARG A 88 -2.63 16.23 4.10
N ILE A 89 -1.97 16.99 3.23
CA ILE A 89 -0.55 16.86 2.92
C ILE A 89 0.19 18.07 3.50
N PHE A 90 1.36 17.82 4.09
CA PHE A 90 2.23 18.81 4.71
C PHE A 90 3.57 18.87 3.98
N PRO A 91 3.68 19.54 2.82
CA PRO A 91 4.91 19.51 2.02
C PRO A 91 6.11 20.06 2.80
N GLU A 92 7.21 19.32 2.80
CA GLU A 92 8.41 19.67 3.56
C GLU A 92 8.98 21.03 3.10
N GLY A 93 9.36 21.88 4.07
CA GLY A 93 9.92 23.20 3.80
C GLY A 93 8.92 24.20 3.20
N LYS A 94 7.61 23.88 3.16
CA LYS A 94 6.55 24.79 2.73
C LYS A 94 5.73 25.28 3.92
N SER A 95 5.28 26.53 3.85
CA SER A 95 4.43 27.15 4.87
C SER A 95 2.95 26.79 4.72
N PHE A 96 2.57 26.20 3.59
CA PHE A 96 1.19 25.82 3.31
C PHE A 96 0.95 24.34 3.58
N VAL A 97 -0.33 24.02 3.80
CA VAL A 97 -0.87 22.67 3.88
C VAL A 97 -1.81 22.48 2.70
N ALA A 98 -1.80 21.30 2.08
CA ALA A 98 -2.67 20.99 0.96
C ALA A 98 -3.76 20.01 1.42
N ASP A 99 -5.02 20.46 1.34
CA ASP A 99 -6.20 19.62 1.61
C ASP A 99 -6.80 19.15 0.28
N VAL A 100 -6.91 17.84 0.13
CA VAL A 100 -7.44 17.19 -1.09
C VAL A 100 -8.69 16.40 -0.73
N GLU A 101 -9.82 16.85 -1.25
CA GLU A 101 -11.09 16.14 -1.12
C GLU A 101 -11.09 14.84 -1.94
N PRO A 102 -11.62 13.73 -1.41
CA PRO A 102 -11.62 12.44 -2.08
C PRO A 102 -12.79 12.30 -3.07
N ILE A 103 -13.02 13.30 -3.92
CA ILE A 103 -14.15 13.33 -4.85
C ILE A 103 -13.99 12.28 -5.97
N PHE A 104 -15.10 11.77 -6.48
CA PHE A 104 -15.13 10.80 -7.59
C PHE A 104 -14.32 11.25 -8.81
N ASP A 105 -13.64 10.29 -9.43
CA ASP A 105 -12.86 10.44 -10.67
C ASP A 105 -11.66 11.38 -10.55
N ARG A 106 -11.23 11.68 -9.31
CA ARG A 106 -9.98 12.40 -9.07
C ARG A 106 -8.81 11.44 -8.99
N LEU A 107 -7.82 11.69 -9.84
CA LEU A 107 -6.49 11.10 -9.76
C LEU A 107 -5.51 12.09 -9.10
N LEU A 108 -4.71 11.61 -8.14
CA LEU A 108 -3.76 12.40 -7.38
C LEU A 108 -2.38 11.76 -7.42
N PHE A 109 -1.34 12.57 -7.57
CA PHE A 109 0.06 12.15 -7.50
C PHE A 109 0.82 12.99 -6.49
N PHE A 110 1.71 12.35 -5.72
CA PHE A 110 2.70 13.03 -4.90
C PHE A 110 3.92 12.13 -4.66
N TRP A 111 5.06 12.72 -4.28
CA TRP A 111 6.26 11.97 -3.92
C TRP A 111 6.04 11.17 -2.65
N SER A 112 6.36 9.88 -2.66
CA SER A 112 6.12 8.98 -1.52
C SER A 112 7.06 9.22 -0.34
N ASP A 113 8.19 9.89 -0.54
CA ASP A 113 9.20 10.11 0.50
C ASP A 113 8.83 11.26 1.46
N ARG A 114 9.82 11.63 2.29
CA ARG A 114 9.70 12.63 3.36
C ARG A 114 9.31 14.03 2.88
N ARG A 115 9.27 14.29 1.56
CA ARG A 115 8.74 15.53 0.99
C ARG A 115 7.25 15.72 1.24
N ASN A 116 6.47 14.65 1.42
CA ASN A 116 5.00 14.73 1.59
C ASN A 116 4.46 13.91 2.78
N PRO A 117 4.78 14.26 4.03
CA PRO A 117 4.04 13.75 5.19
C PRO A 117 2.56 14.07 5.02
N HIS A 118 1.68 13.10 5.27
CA HIS A 118 0.25 13.28 5.05
C HIS A 118 -0.59 12.42 6.00
N GLU A 119 -1.84 12.83 6.20
CA GLU A 119 -2.83 12.16 7.03
C GLU A 119 -4.19 12.11 6.31
N VAL A 120 -4.99 11.10 6.63
CA VAL A 120 -6.40 11.05 6.21
C VAL A 120 -7.23 11.46 7.42
N GLN A 121 -7.88 12.62 7.31
CA GLN A 121 -8.76 13.11 8.37
C GLN A 121 -9.94 12.14 8.61
N PRO A 122 -10.54 12.16 9.82
CA PRO A 122 -11.71 11.36 10.13
C PRO A 122 -12.78 11.44 9.05
N SER A 123 -13.26 10.29 8.60
CA SER A 123 -14.37 10.14 7.66
C SER A 123 -15.64 9.72 8.39
N TYR A 124 -16.78 10.28 8.01
CA TYR A 124 -18.09 10.02 8.61
C TYR A 124 -19.08 9.37 7.62
N ALA A 125 -18.63 9.11 6.40
CA ALA A 125 -19.27 8.27 5.40
C ALA A 125 -18.25 7.27 4.83
N THR A 126 -18.73 6.23 4.17
CA THR A 126 -17.84 5.23 3.55
C THR A 126 -17.00 5.85 2.44
N ARG A 127 -15.67 5.84 2.63
CA ARG A 127 -14.68 6.42 1.71
C ARG A 127 -13.87 5.32 1.03
N TYR A 128 -13.92 5.29 -0.30
CA TYR A 128 -13.17 4.39 -1.16
C TYR A 128 -12.03 5.12 -1.87
N ALA A 129 -10.89 4.45 -1.96
CA ALA A 129 -9.75 4.88 -2.77
C ALA A 129 -8.97 3.67 -3.29
N MET A 130 -8.33 3.83 -4.43
CA MET A 130 -7.33 2.90 -4.96
C MET A 130 -5.98 3.58 -4.94
N THR A 131 -4.96 2.91 -4.40
CA THR A 131 -3.59 3.43 -4.36
C THR A 131 -2.65 2.50 -5.12
N VAL A 132 -1.77 3.10 -5.91
CA VAL A 132 -0.66 2.45 -6.62
C VAL A 132 0.61 3.21 -6.28
N TRP A 133 1.71 2.50 -6.02
CA TRP A 133 3.02 3.12 -5.85
C TRP A 133 3.92 2.75 -7.02
N TYR A 134 4.46 3.76 -7.69
CA TYR A 134 5.53 3.54 -8.66
C TYR A 134 6.86 3.44 -7.95
N PHE A 135 7.75 2.62 -8.50
CA PHE A 135 9.06 2.36 -7.93
C PHE A 135 10.15 3.05 -8.73
N ASP A 136 11.13 3.60 -8.02
CA ASP A 136 12.44 3.88 -8.60
C ASP A 136 13.24 2.58 -8.70
N ALA A 137 13.79 2.29 -9.88
CA ALA A 137 14.41 1.00 -10.16
C ALA A 137 15.67 0.76 -9.30
N ASP A 138 16.49 1.79 -9.14
CA ASP A 138 17.77 1.70 -8.42
C ASP A 138 17.52 1.58 -6.91
N GLU A 139 16.67 2.45 -6.35
CA GLU A 139 16.31 2.40 -4.93
C GLU A 139 15.63 1.07 -4.57
N ARG A 140 14.73 0.58 -5.43
CA ARG A 140 14.07 -0.71 -5.23
C ARG A 140 15.05 -1.86 -5.27
N ALA A 141 16.02 -1.86 -6.20
CA ALA A 141 17.06 -2.88 -6.27
C ALA A 141 17.91 -2.91 -4.99
N GLU A 142 18.29 -1.73 -4.48
CA GLU A 142 19.03 -1.60 -3.22
C GLU A 142 18.21 -2.06 -2.00
N ALA A 143 16.93 -1.69 -1.93
CA ALA A 143 16.03 -2.16 -0.87
C ALA A 143 15.92 -3.69 -0.85
N LYS A 144 15.76 -4.33 -2.03
CA LYS A 144 15.75 -5.79 -2.16
C LYS A 144 17.06 -6.43 -1.69
N LYS A 145 18.21 -5.87 -2.06
CA LYS A 145 19.53 -6.36 -1.60
C LYS A 145 19.64 -6.28 -0.08
N LYS A 146 19.24 -5.16 0.53
CA LYS A 146 19.25 -4.98 1.99
C LYS A 146 18.37 -6.01 2.69
N PHE A 147 17.15 -6.23 2.19
CA PHE A 147 16.22 -7.21 2.75
C PHE A 147 16.79 -8.65 2.72
N ARG A 148 17.31 -9.11 1.57
CA ARG A 148 17.94 -10.44 1.46
C ARG A 148 19.11 -10.62 2.44
N ASN A 149 19.93 -9.58 2.61
CA ASN A 149 21.06 -9.63 3.53
C ASN A 149 20.61 -9.71 5.00
N LEU A 150 19.50 -9.05 5.35
CA LEU A 150 18.88 -9.14 6.68
C LEU A 150 18.34 -10.55 6.95
N THR A 151 17.55 -11.11 6.02
CA THR A 151 16.97 -12.46 6.16
C THR A 151 18.07 -13.52 6.36
N ARG A 152 19.12 -13.49 5.54
CA ARG A 152 20.23 -14.44 5.65
C ARG A 152 20.96 -14.37 7.00
N LYS A 153 21.14 -13.15 7.56
CA LYS A 153 21.76 -12.96 8.88
C LYS A 153 20.88 -13.51 10.01
N THR A 154 19.56 -13.34 9.90
CA THR A 154 18.62 -13.87 10.88
C THR A 154 18.59 -15.40 10.85
N GLU A 155 18.59 -16.01 9.67
CA GLU A 155 18.65 -17.46 9.51
C GLU A 155 19.95 -18.05 10.08
N SER A 156 21.11 -17.45 9.80
CA SER A 156 22.38 -17.92 10.37
C SER A 156 22.40 -17.85 11.90
N ALA A 157 21.81 -16.81 12.49
CA ALA A 157 21.73 -16.65 13.94
C ALA A 157 20.78 -17.67 14.61
N LEU A 158 19.80 -18.20 13.88
CA LEU A 158 18.87 -19.22 14.40
C LEU A 158 19.41 -20.66 14.25
N THR A 159 20.47 -20.86 13.46
CA THR A 159 21.11 -22.17 13.25
C THR A 159 22.36 -22.39 14.12
N GLU A 160 22.78 -21.39 14.89
CA GLU A 160 23.97 -21.43 15.76
C GLU A 160 23.65 -21.73 17.25
N ASP A 161 22.39 -22.03 17.58
CA ASP A 161 21.93 -22.55 18.89
C ASP A 161 21.43 -24.01 18.77
#